data_AF-A0A6V7VQ89-F1
#
_entry.id   AF-A0A6V7VQ89-F1
#
_cell.length_a   1.000
_cell.length_b   1.000
_cell.length_c   1.000
_cell.angle_alpha   90.00
_cell.angle_beta   90.00
_cell.angle_gamma   90.00
#
_symmetry.space_group_name_H-M   'P 1'
#
loop_
_entity.id
_entity.type
_entity.pdbx_description
1 polymer ?
#
loop_
_entity_poly.entity_id
_entity_poly.type
_entity_poly.pdbx_seq_one_letter_code
_entity_poly.pdbx_strand_id
1 'polypeptide(L)'
;MASATTSRGEIDAPLAVMQDTGTKVIMTIMVPGMKKRGGLLLTLKRWLHIKSKDPFALASNVKFGQYSLTEQSMSLLMEVYRDKSAMSKRSEDCKRFVVSIGRFPTQINPNSVGYNIQQRGDNSYIVMTICKVDNFSTNWKDFLSVNGTLDLATL
;
A
#
# COMPACT_ATOMS: atom_id res chain seq x y z
N MET A 1 -13.19 37.98 -8.23
CA MET A 1 -12.03 37.08 -8.48
C MET A 1 -12.22 35.87 -7.58
N ALA A 2 -12.75 34.77 -8.14
CA ALA A 2 -12.96 33.54 -7.38
C ALA A 2 -11.65 32.73 -7.42
N SER A 3 -11.05 32.52 -6.25
CA SER A 3 -9.91 31.63 -6.07
C SER A 3 -10.37 30.21 -6.33
N ALA A 4 -9.92 29.60 -7.42
CA ALA A 4 -10.14 28.19 -7.69
C ALA A 4 -9.32 27.38 -6.69
N THR A 5 -9.94 26.97 -5.60
CA THR A 5 -9.41 25.92 -4.74
C THR A 5 -9.54 24.62 -5.52
N THR A 6 -8.52 24.29 -6.31
CA THR A 6 -8.41 22.99 -6.97
C THR A 6 -8.34 21.92 -5.88
N SER A 7 -9.48 21.29 -5.57
CA SER A 7 -9.53 20.05 -4.83
C SER A 7 -8.67 19.04 -5.59
N ARG A 8 -7.44 18.82 -5.13
CA ARG A 8 -6.56 17.79 -5.69
C ARG A 8 -7.21 16.44 -5.42
N GLY A 9 -7.86 15.92 -6.46
CA GLY A 9 -8.62 14.66 -6.39
C GLY A 9 -7.74 13.52 -5.89
N GLU A 10 -8.31 12.71 -5.01
CA GLU A 10 -7.72 11.45 -4.58
C GLU A 10 -7.85 10.43 -5.72
N ILE A 11 -6.82 9.62 -5.92
CA ILE A 11 -6.74 8.61 -6.98
C ILE A 11 -6.80 7.24 -6.30
N ASP A 12 -7.75 6.41 -6.68
CA ASP A 12 -7.78 5.02 -6.21
C ASP A 12 -6.55 4.27 -6.71
N ALA A 13 -5.73 3.78 -5.77
CA ALA A 13 -4.56 2.99 -6.10
C ALA A 13 -5.00 1.55 -6.41
N PRO A 14 -4.69 1.02 -7.61
CA PRO A 14 -5.04 -0.35 -7.96
C PRO A 14 -4.43 -1.34 -6.97
N LEU A 15 -5.25 -2.28 -6.53
CA LEU A 15 -4.88 -3.35 -5.61
C LEU A 15 -5.02 -4.70 -6.32
N ALA A 16 -4.21 -5.68 -5.95
CA ALA A 16 -4.34 -7.04 -6.46
C ALA A 16 -3.84 -8.09 -5.45
N VAL A 17 -4.46 -9.28 -5.46
CA VAL A 17 -3.99 -10.45 -4.71
C VAL A 17 -3.09 -11.29 -5.62
N MET A 18 -1.79 -11.30 -5.34
CA MET A 18 -0.80 -12.06 -6.11
C MET A 18 -0.83 -13.54 -5.77
N GLN A 19 -0.92 -13.85 -4.47
CA GLN A 19 -0.86 -15.21 -3.95
C GLN A 19 -1.71 -15.34 -2.70
N ASP A 20 -2.37 -16.48 -2.55
CA ASP A 20 -3.02 -16.91 -1.32
C ASP A 20 -2.64 -18.38 -1.09
N THR A 21 -2.01 -18.68 0.04
CA THR A 21 -1.61 -20.06 0.42
C THR A 21 -2.46 -20.61 1.55
N GLY A 22 -3.64 -20.04 1.77
CA GLY A 22 -4.53 -20.36 2.86
C GLY A 22 -4.19 -19.58 4.13
N THR A 23 -2.98 -19.71 4.67
CA THR A 23 -2.57 -18.97 5.89
C THR A 23 -1.92 -17.62 5.62
N LYS A 24 -1.43 -17.41 4.39
CA LYS A 24 -0.69 -16.20 3.99
C LYS A 24 -1.22 -15.67 2.66
N VAL A 25 -1.45 -14.37 2.62
CA VAL A 25 -1.85 -13.64 1.42
C VAL A 25 -0.75 -12.64 1.05
N ILE A 26 -0.41 -12.58 -0.23
CA ILE A 26 0.48 -11.57 -0.79
C ILE A 26 -0.35 -10.67 -1.68
N MET A 27 -0.38 -9.38 -1.34
CA MET A 27 -1.11 -8.35 -2.07
C MET A 27 -0.16 -7.28 -2.60
N THR A 28 -0.56 -6.61 -3.67
CA THR A 28 0.17 -5.50 -4.25
C THR A 28 -0.72 -4.28 -4.40
N ILE A 29 -0.21 -3.13 -4.02
CA ILE A 29 -0.82 -1.82 -4.26
C ILE A 29 0.06 -1.06 -5.24
N MET A 30 -0.47 -0.69 -6.40
CA MET A 30 0.23 0.06 -7.42
C MET A 30 0.17 1.56 -7.11
N VAL A 31 1.35 2.18 -7.01
CA VAL A 31 1.51 3.61 -6.69
C VAL A 31 2.45 4.25 -7.71
N PRO A 32 1.92 4.78 -8.83
CA PRO A 32 2.70 5.43 -9.86
C PRO A 32 3.56 6.59 -9.32
N GLY A 33 4.82 6.67 -9.76
CA GLY A 33 5.75 7.74 -9.38
C GLY A 33 6.35 7.62 -7.97
N MET A 34 5.93 6.63 -7.17
CA MET A 34 6.64 6.30 -5.93
C MET A 34 8.04 5.78 -6.25
N LYS A 35 9.03 6.18 -5.46
CA LYS A 35 10.44 5.79 -5.61
C LYS A 35 10.90 5.01 -4.40
N LYS A 36 11.39 3.78 -4.64
CA LYS A 36 11.97 2.94 -3.61
C LYS A 36 13.19 3.64 -2.99
N ARG A 37 13.25 3.65 -1.66
CA ARG A 37 14.39 4.16 -0.90
C ARG A 37 15.58 3.22 -1.11
N GLY A 38 16.66 3.77 -1.65
CA GLY A 38 17.97 3.13 -1.77
C GLY A 38 18.93 3.58 -0.66
N GLY A 39 19.95 2.77 -0.38
CA GLY A 39 21.02 3.08 0.57
C GLY A 39 21.66 1.81 1.16
N LEU A 40 22.96 1.88 1.49
CA LEU A 40 23.75 0.74 2.00
C LEU A 40 23.13 0.08 3.25
N LEU A 41 22.58 0.87 4.18
CA LEU A 41 21.93 0.37 5.40
C LEU A 41 20.62 -0.39 5.11
N LEU A 42 19.88 0.00 4.07
CA LEU A 42 18.68 -0.72 3.63
C LEU A 42 19.04 -2.02 2.93
N THR A 43 20.16 -2.06 2.21
CA THR A 43 20.71 -3.28 1.62
C THR A 43 21.12 -4.27 2.70
N LEU A 44 21.73 -3.81 3.79
CA LEU A 44 22.09 -4.64 4.94
C LEU A 44 20.86 -5.23 5.65
N LYS A 45 19.82 -4.41 5.91
CA LYS A 45 18.55 -4.89 6.50
C LYS A 45 17.87 -5.94 5.63
N ARG A 46 17.94 -5.78 4.30
CA ARG A 46 17.42 -6.77 3.34
C ARG A 46 18.24 -8.06 3.35
N TRP A 47 19.57 -7.97 3.44
CA TRP A 47 20.45 -9.14 3.57
C TRP A 47 20.16 -9.93 4.85
N LEU A 48 19.86 -9.23 5.95
CA LEU A 48 19.42 -9.80 7.22
C LEU A 48 17.94 -10.24 7.24
N HIS A 49 17.23 -10.20 6.11
CA HIS A 49 15.81 -10.56 5.98
C HIS A 49 14.87 -9.83 6.98
N ILE A 50 15.25 -8.65 7.45
CA ILE A 50 14.42 -7.87 8.38
C ILE A 50 13.27 -7.26 7.58
N LYS A 51 12.07 -7.80 7.77
CA LYS A 51 10.83 -7.24 7.19
C LYS A 51 10.52 -5.89 7.85
N SER A 52 10.19 -4.90 7.03
CA SER A 52 9.70 -3.63 7.56
C SER A 52 8.26 -3.82 8.04
N LYS A 53 7.97 -3.33 9.25
CA LYS A 53 6.60 -3.20 9.77
C LYS A 53 5.85 -2.00 9.18
N ASP A 54 6.56 -1.18 8.40
CA ASP A 54 6.06 0.04 7.78
C ASP A 54 6.51 0.09 6.30
N PRO A 55 5.59 0.10 5.32
CA PRO A 55 5.95 0.21 3.90
C PRO A 55 6.59 1.56 3.57
N PHE A 56 6.33 2.62 4.32
CA PHE A 56 6.73 3.99 3.99
C PHE A 56 8.19 4.28 4.38
N ALA A 57 8.75 3.54 5.34
CA ALA A 57 10.20 3.53 5.60
C ALA A 57 11.01 3.07 4.37
N LEU A 58 10.35 2.39 3.43
CA LEU A 58 10.95 1.86 2.20
C LEU A 58 10.80 2.79 1.00
N ALA A 59 10.07 3.91 1.10
CA ALA A 59 9.87 4.89 0.04
C ALA A 59 10.67 6.19 0.29
N SER A 60 11.08 6.87 -0.77
CA SER A 60 11.94 8.07 -0.70
C SER A 60 11.23 9.40 -0.94
N ASN A 61 10.06 9.38 -1.55
CA ASN A 61 9.29 10.54 -1.99
C ASN A 61 7.80 10.45 -1.64
N VAL A 62 7.45 9.67 -0.62
CA VAL A 62 6.06 9.48 -0.17
C VAL A 62 5.91 9.97 1.26
N LYS A 63 4.91 10.82 1.50
CA LYS A 63 4.38 11.09 2.84
C LYS A 63 3.02 10.47 2.99
N PHE A 64 2.63 10.43 4.23
CA PHE A 64 1.55 9.61 4.64
C PHE A 64 0.51 10.42 5.40
N GLY A 65 -0.70 10.44 4.85
CA GLY A 65 -1.81 11.21 5.39
C GLY A 65 -2.59 10.43 6.45
N GLN A 66 -2.85 9.13 6.23
CA GLN A 66 -3.69 8.30 7.11
C GLN A 66 -3.54 6.80 6.86
N TYR A 67 -3.25 6.01 7.92
CA TYR A 67 -2.99 4.55 7.90
C TYR A 67 -3.81 3.96 9.03
N SER A 68 -4.68 3.05 8.67
CA SER A 68 -5.34 2.17 9.62
C SER A 68 -5.30 0.78 9.04
N LEU A 69 -4.81 -0.17 9.83
CA LEU A 69 -4.90 -1.59 9.51
C LEU A 69 -5.44 -2.29 10.76
N THR A 70 -6.62 -2.85 10.62
CA THR A 70 -7.28 -3.63 11.67
C THR A 70 -7.26 -5.11 11.30
N GLU A 71 -7.92 -5.94 12.11
CA GLU A 71 -8.11 -7.36 11.80
C GLU A 71 -9.00 -7.57 10.56
N GLN A 72 -9.81 -6.59 10.18
CA GLN A 72 -10.81 -6.73 9.11
C GLN A 72 -10.79 -5.64 8.06
N SER A 73 -10.07 -4.54 8.25
CA SER A 73 -10.14 -3.40 7.34
C SER A 73 -8.79 -2.71 7.16
N MET A 74 -8.67 -1.96 6.08
CA MET A 74 -7.50 -1.15 5.79
C MET A 74 -7.91 0.20 5.21
N SER A 75 -7.25 1.26 5.63
CA SER A 75 -7.31 2.58 5.00
C SER A 75 -5.91 3.15 4.87
N LEU A 76 -5.60 3.70 3.71
CA LEU A 76 -4.28 4.12 3.31
C LEU A 76 -4.38 5.37 2.42
N LEU A 77 -3.86 6.51 2.89
CA LEU A 77 -3.70 7.73 2.10
C LEU A 77 -2.22 8.08 1.91
N MET A 78 -1.77 8.05 0.67
CA MET A 78 -0.39 8.30 0.26
C MET A 78 -0.28 9.59 -0.53
N GLU A 79 0.64 10.46 -0.12
CA GLU A 79 1.01 11.66 -0.86
C GLU A 79 2.35 11.41 -1.56
N VAL A 80 2.32 11.28 -2.88
CA VAL A 80 3.49 11.01 -3.72
C VAL A 80 3.99 12.32 -4.32
N TYR A 81 5.21 12.70 -3.94
CA TYR A 81 5.88 13.91 -4.40
C TYR A 81 6.82 13.57 -5.55
N ARG A 82 7.16 14.56 -6.37
CA ARG A 82 8.11 14.41 -7.49
C ARG A 82 9.46 13.80 -7.05
N ASP A 83 9.97 14.25 -5.91
CA ASP A 83 11.24 13.81 -5.34
C ASP A 83 11.29 14.03 -3.82
N LYS A 84 12.40 13.60 -3.21
CA LYS A 84 12.65 13.72 -1.77
C LYS A 84 12.70 15.19 -1.31
N SER A 85 13.18 16.12 -2.13
CA SER A 85 13.27 17.53 -1.79
C SER A 85 11.88 18.16 -1.71
N ALA A 86 11.03 17.92 -2.71
CA ALA A 86 9.64 18.34 -2.73
C ALA A 86 8.85 17.75 -1.55
N MET A 87 9.08 16.48 -1.24
CA MET A 87 8.50 15.81 -0.07
C MET A 87 8.91 16.49 1.24
N SER A 88 10.21 16.76 1.44
CA SER A 88 10.71 17.43 2.65
C SER A 88 10.09 18.81 2.83
N LYS A 89 9.98 19.58 1.75
CA LYS A 89 9.36 20.92 1.73
C LYS A 89 7.83 20.91 1.85
N ARG A 90 7.19 19.74 1.82
CA ARG A 90 5.71 19.61 1.74
C ARG A 90 5.16 20.46 0.61
N SER A 91 5.79 20.37 -0.57
CA SER A 91 5.32 21.08 -1.75
C SER A 91 3.84 20.77 -1.96
N GLU A 92 3.05 21.79 -2.28
CA GLU A 92 1.65 21.56 -2.62
C GLU A 92 1.52 20.59 -3.79
N ASP A 93 2.56 20.47 -4.63
CA ASP A 93 2.66 19.54 -5.77
C ASP A 93 2.98 18.08 -5.40
N CYS A 94 1.92 17.31 -5.12
CA CYS A 94 1.90 15.90 -4.84
C CYS A 94 0.62 15.25 -5.41
N LYS A 95 0.73 13.98 -5.79
CA LYS A 95 -0.42 13.13 -6.17
C LYS A 95 -0.91 12.38 -4.94
N ARG A 96 -2.22 12.33 -4.73
CA ARG A 96 -2.84 11.61 -3.62
C ARG A 96 -3.39 10.28 -4.10
N PHE A 97 -2.92 9.20 -3.50
CA PHE A 97 -3.39 7.85 -3.76
C PHE A 97 -4.08 7.29 -2.53
N VAL A 98 -5.27 6.73 -2.71
CA VAL A 98 -6.04 6.12 -1.64
C VAL A 98 -6.24 4.63 -1.88
N VAL A 99 -6.20 3.86 -0.81
CA VAL A 99 -6.69 2.49 -0.77
C VAL A 99 -7.59 2.36 0.43
N SER A 100 -8.81 1.87 0.20
CA SER A 100 -9.74 1.52 1.26
C SER A 100 -10.22 0.09 1.04
N ILE A 101 -10.18 -0.70 2.11
CA ILE A 101 -10.78 -2.01 2.20
C ILE A 101 -11.69 -1.94 3.42
N GLY A 102 -13.00 -1.83 3.21
CA GLY A 102 -13.98 -1.80 4.28
C GLY A 102 -14.02 -3.13 5.04
N ARG A 103 -13.91 -4.25 4.31
CA ARG A 103 -13.85 -5.59 4.91
C ARG A 103 -13.01 -6.60 4.10
N PHE A 104 -12.04 -7.22 4.76
CA PHE A 104 -11.27 -8.36 4.24
C PHE A 104 -12.14 -9.64 4.18
N PRO A 105 -11.86 -10.57 3.26
CA PRO A 105 -12.53 -11.88 3.20
C PRO A 105 -12.39 -12.75 4.43
N THR A 106 -11.33 -12.54 5.20
CA THR A 106 -11.04 -13.25 6.45
C THR A 106 -10.40 -12.27 7.42
N GLN A 107 -10.36 -12.62 8.70
CA GLN A 107 -9.58 -11.88 9.68
C GLN A 107 -8.08 -12.05 9.44
N ILE A 108 -7.33 -11.01 9.76
CA ILE A 108 -5.87 -10.98 9.64
C ILE A 108 -5.22 -10.61 10.97
N ASN A 109 -3.95 -10.97 11.13
CA ASN A 109 -3.14 -10.43 12.23
C ASN A 109 -2.40 -9.15 11.76
N PRO A 110 -2.87 -7.94 12.13
CA PRO A 110 -2.26 -6.68 11.67
C PRO A 110 -0.81 -6.52 12.14
N ASN A 111 -0.45 -7.08 13.29
CA ASN A 111 0.90 -7.01 13.86
C ASN A 111 1.92 -7.89 13.11
N SER A 112 1.43 -8.83 12.30
CA SER A 112 2.26 -9.76 11.52
C SER A 112 2.51 -9.29 10.08
N VAL A 113 1.87 -8.17 9.66
CA VAL A 113 1.95 -7.71 8.28
C VAL A 113 3.37 -7.26 7.94
N GLY A 114 3.89 -7.82 6.86
CA GLY A 114 5.19 -7.48 6.31
C GLY A 114 5.07 -6.63 5.06
N TYR A 115 5.96 -5.65 4.93
CA TYR A 115 5.96 -4.75 3.79
C TYR A 115 7.25 -4.82 2.98
N ASN A 116 7.11 -4.69 1.66
CA ASN A 116 8.21 -4.50 0.74
C ASN A 116 7.80 -3.53 -0.38
N ILE A 117 8.77 -2.91 -1.06
CA ILE A 117 8.51 -2.14 -2.27
C ILE A 117 9.20 -2.83 -3.44
N GLN A 118 8.44 -3.14 -4.48
CA GLN A 118 8.97 -3.55 -5.78
C GLN A 118 8.85 -2.39 -6.75
N GLN A 119 9.89 -2.16 -7.54
CA GLN A 119 9.88 -1.14 -8.59
C GLN A 119 10.10 -1.84 -9.93
N ARG A 120 9.24 -1.56 -10.91
CA ARG A 120 9.28 -2.14 -12.25
C ARG A 120 9.01 -1.01 -13.26
N GLY A 121 10.08 -0.51 -13.88
CA GLY A 121 10.01 0.69 -14.72
C GLY A 121 9.55 1.91 -13.90
N ASP A 122 8.55 2.63 -14.43
CA ASP A 122 7.96 3.82 -13.79
C ASP A 122 6.92 3.48 -12.71
N ASN A 123 6.56 2.20 -12.59
CA ASN A 123 5.59 1.73 -11.64
C ASN A 123 6.27 1.18 -10.39
N SER A 124 5.70 1.52 -9.24
CA SER A 124 6.12 1.02 -7.95
C SER A 124 4.94 0.37 -7.24
N TYR A 125 5.23 -0.73 -6.56
CA TYR A 125 4.25 -1.57 -5.92
C TYR A 125 4.62 -1.72 -4.44
N ILE A 126 3.69 -1.40 -3.56
CA ILE A 126 3.77 -1.83 -2.16
C ILE A 126 3.31 -3.28 -2.12
N VAL A 127 4.22 -4.17 -1.77
CA VAL A 127 3.93 -5.60 -1.55
C VAL A 127 3.63 -5.78 -0.07
N MET A 128 2.42 -6.26 0.22
CA MET A 128 1.96 -6.60 1.56
C MET A 128 1.94 -8.12 1.71
N THR A 129 2.53 -8.62 2.79
CA THR A 129 2.39 -10.01 3.23
C THR A 129 1.52 -10.04 4.46
N ILE A 130 0.36 -10.66 4.35
CA ILE A 130 -0.68 -10.69 5.38
C ILE A 130 -0.83 -12.14 5.86
N CYS A 131 -1.00 -12.35 7.16
CA CYS A 131 -1.31 -13.65 7.73
C CYS A 131 -2.78 -13.66 8.15
N LYS A 132 -3.54 -14.64 7.64
CA LYS A 132 -4.91 -14.90 8.10
C LYS A 132 -4.87 -15.49 9.51
N VAL A 133 -5.93 -15.27 10.28
CA VAL A 133 -6.10 -15.89 11.60
C VAL A 133 -7.32 -16.83 11.65
N ASP A 134 -8.19 -16.75 10.65
CA ASP A 134 -9.36 -17.62 10.49
C ASP A 134 -9.56 -18.01 9.01
N ASN A 135 -10.53 -18.91 8.78
CA ASN A 135 -11.08 -19.23 7.46
C ASN A 135 -10.02 -19.48 6.38
N PHE A 136 -9.01 -20.29 6.69
CA PHE A 136 -7.85 -20.53 5.83
C PHE A 136 -8.20 -21.13 4.46
N SER A 137 -9.37 -21.77 4.32
CA SER A 137 -9.86 -22.29 3.04
C SER A 137 -10.36 -21.19 2.09
N THR A 138 -10.68 -20.00 2.57
CA THR A 138 -11.19 -18.88 1.76
C THR A 138 -10.07 -18.30 0.90
N ASN A 139 -10.18 -18.43 -0.42
CA ASN A 139 -9.20 -17.87 -1.35
C ASN A 139 -9.53 -16.42 -1.71
N TRP A 140 -8.66 -15.48 -1.32
CA TRP A 140 -8.86 -14.05 -1.51
C TRP A 140 -8.88 -13.62 -3.00
N LYS A 141 -8.39 -14.46 -3.92
CA LYS A 141 -8.49 -14.19 -5.37
C LYS A 141 -9.93 -14.24 -5.90
N ASP A 142 -10.82 -14.92 -5.19
CA ASP A 142 -12.22 -15.10 -5.62
C ASP A 142 -13.09 -13.88 -5.27
N PHE A 143 -12.56 -12.96 -4.44
CA PHE A 143 -13.24 -11.77 -3.95
C PHE A 143 -12.73 -10.48 -4.62
N LEU A 144 -12.09 -10.62 -5.78
CA LEU A 144 -11.64 -9.50 -6.59
C LEU A 144 -12.81 -8.97 -7.41
N SER A 145 -13.07 -7.67 -7.33
CA SER A 145 -13.94 -7.00 -8.30
C SER A 145 -13.30 -6.99 -9.70
N VAL A 146 -14.08 -6.68 -10.74
CA VAL A 146 -13.61 -6.59 -12.14
C VAL A 146 -12.43 -5.63 -12.31
N ASN A 147 -12.23 -4.68 -11.38
CA ASN A 147 -11.14 -3.72 -11.38
C ASN A 147 -9.95 -4.11 -10.48
N GLY A 148 -9.95 -5.32 -9.89
CA GLY A 148 -8.89 -5.84 -9.03
C GLY A 148 -8.99 -5.43 -7.56
N THR A 149 -9.89 -4.52 -7.21
CA THR A 149 -10.04 -4.06 -5.81
C THR A 149 -10.75 -5.11 -4.97
N LEU A 150 -10.20 -5.37 -3.79
CA LEU A 150 -10.73 -6.28 -2.77
C LEU A 150 -11.51 -5.46 -1.75
N ASP A 151 -12.84 -5.40 -1.86
CA ASP A 151 -13.68 -4.84 -0.80
C ASP A 151 -15.04 -5.54 -0.71
N LEU A 152 -15.20 -6.38 0.30
CA LEU A 152 -16.46 -7.07 0.57
C LEU A 152 -17.56 -6.17 1.11
N ALA A 153 -17.26 -4.95 1.54
CA ALA A 153 -18.30 -4.01 1.96
C ALA A 153 -19.14 -3.51 0.76
N THR A 154 -18.66 -3.72 -0.47
CA THR A 154 -19.31 -3.27 -1.72
C THR A 154 -19.99 -4.39 -2.50
N LEU A 155 -19.88 -5.64 -2.01
CA LEU A 155 -20.56 -6.85 -2.52
C LEU A 155 -21.87 -7.06 -1.77
#